data_AF-A0A7Y9H506-F1
#
_entry.id   AF-A0A7Y9H506-F1
#
_cell.length_a   1.000
_cell.length_b   1.000
_cell.length_c   1.000
_cell.angle_alpha   90.00
_cell.angle_beta   90.00
_cell.angle_gamma   90.00
#
_symmetry.space_group_name_H-M   'P 1'
#
loop_
_entity.id
_entity.type
_entity.pdbx_description
1 polymer ?
#
loop_
_entity_poly.entity_id
_entity_poly.type
_entity_poly.pdbx_seq_one_letter_code
_entity_poly.pdbx_strand_id
1 'polypeptide(L)'
;MGPRHLVATALVEPSVVADVELRVMTDDLWLWPVRTAPVVVDGPRLEFQLRRRLVEQRRGAWDDAATWTPVWIGFGDAWHEFGPDGNVRPTGPLPWAAHERLWHALDEFGPLVRFRRRLAGIPTVPTSDWPGLNLR
;
A
#
# COMPACT_ATOMS: atom_id res chain seq x y z
N MET A 1 3.77 12.60 -18.51
CA MET A 1 3.80 11.59 -17.44
C MET A 1 2.77 12.03 -16.41
N GLY A 2 1.65 11.32 -16.27
CA GLY A 2 0.54 11.76 -15.40
C GLY A 2 0.87 11.66 -13.90
N PRO A 3 0.02 12.22 -13.02
CA PRO A 3 0.20 12.10 -11.58
C PRO A 3 0.24 10.63 -11.12
N ARG A 4 0.97 10.37 -10.04
CA ARG A 4 1.17 9.02 -9.47
C ARG A 4 1.01 9.03 -7.96
N HIS A 5 0.27 8.07 -7.41
CA HIS A 5 0.18 7.84 -5.98
C HIS A 5 1.31 6.92 -5.55
N LEU A 6 2.07 7.34 -4.55
CA LEU A 6 3.11 6.51 -3.96
C LEU A 6 2.46 5.50 -3.02
N VAL A 7 2.72 4.23 -3.28
CA VAL A 7 2.22 3.11 -2.48
C VAL A 7 3.33 2.12 -2.16
N ALA A 8 3.25 1.48 -1.00
CA ALA A 8 3.94 0.23 -0.77
C ALA A 8 3.17 -0.92 -1.42
N THR A 9 3.90 -1.92 -1.90
CA THR A 9 3.32 -3.19 -2.33
C THR A 9 3.70 -4.28 -1.34
N ALA A 10 2.70 -5.01 -0.87
CA ALA A 10 2.87 -6.15 0.03
C ALA A 10 2.04 -7.35 -0.45
N LEU A 11 2.44 -8.54 -0.02
CA LEU A 11 1.60 -9.74 0.03
C LEU A 11 1.20 -9.94 1.48
N VAL A 12 -0.10 -10.08 1.73
CA VAL A 12 -0.67 -10.25 3.07
C VAL A 12 -1.41 -11.57 3.11
N GLU A 13 -1.15 -12.36 4.14
CA GLU A 13 -1.87 -13.61 4.37
C GLU A 13 -3.39 -13.33 4.42
N PRO A 14 -4.23 -14.09 3.69
CA PRO A 14 -5.63 -13.72 3.49
C PRO A 14 -6.45 -13.54 4.77
N SER A 15 -6.18 -14.30 5.83
CA SER A 15 -6.94 -14.23 7.08
C SER A 15 -6.68 -12.94 7.87
N VAL A 16 -5.54 -12.27 7.67
CA VAL A 16 -5.17 -11.05 8.42
C VAL A 16 -5.27 -9.76 7.61
N VAL A 17 -5.81 -9.79 6.39
CA VAL A 17 -5.94 -8.57 5.56
C VAL A 17 -6.70 -7.46 6.30
N ALA A 18 -7.81 -7.80 6.95
CA ALA A 18 -8.62 -6.86 7.71
C ALA A 18 -7.88 -6.30 8.94
N ASP A 19 -7.10 -7.13 9.63
CA ASP A 19 -6.32 -6.71 10.80
C ASP A 19 -5.19 -5.75 10.40
N VAL A 20 -4.52 -6.04 9.28
CA VAL A 20 -3.50 -5.15 8.72
C VAL A 20 -4.13 -3.84 8.27
N GLU A 21 -5.29 -3.86 7.61
CA GLU A 21 -6.03 -2.66 7.22
C GLU A 21 -6.35 -1.77 8.43
N LEU A 22 -6.95 -2.34 9.47
CA LEU A 22 -7.25 -1.62 10.71
C LEU A 22 -6.01 -1.02 11.34
N ARG A 23 -4.89 -1.77 11.37
CA ARG A 23 -3.64 -1.29 11.95
C ARG A 23 -3.04 -0.14 11.15
N VAL A 24 -3.01 -0.20 9.82
CA VAL A 24 -2.42 0.88 9.03
C VAL A 24 -3.28 2.14 9.09
N MET A 25 -4.61 2.00 9.18
CA MET A 25 -5.53 3.13 9.35
C MET A 25 -5.29 3.94 10.62
N THR A 26 -4.75 3.36 11.70
CA THR A 26 -4.42 4.13 12.92
C THR A 26 -3.29 5.13 12.71
N ASP A 27 -2.46 4.94 11.69
CA ASP A 27 -1.38 5.86 11.29
C ASP A 27 -1.76 6.69 10.05
N ASP A 28 -3.06 6.82 9.75
CA ASP A 28 -3.57 7.47 8.53
C ASP A 28 -2.95 6.91 7.25
N LEU A 29 -2.83 5.59 7.20
CA LEU A 29 -2.44 4.83 6.01
C LEU A 29 -3.64 4.00 5.55
N TRP A 30 -3.69 3.69 4.26
CA TRP A 30 -4.84 3.04 3.66
C TRP A 30 -4.41 1.82 2.86
N LEU A 31 -5.12 0.71 3.06
CA LEU A 31 -4.84 -0.56 2.39
C LEU A 31 -5.89 -0.82 1.31
N TRP A 32 -5.44 -1.28 0.14
CA TRP A 32 -6.32 -1.75 -0.93
C TRP A 32 -5.86 -3.09 -1.47
N PRO A 33 -6.71 -4.14 -1.43
CA PRO A 33 -6.47 -5.34 -2.21
C PRO A 33 -6.42 -4.98 -3.69
N VAL A 34 -5.36 -5.39 -4.39
CA VAL A 34 -5.12 -5.02 -5.80
C VAL A 34 -6.26 -5.47 -6.71
N ARG A 35 -6.90 -6.58 -6.38
CA ARG A 35 -8.04 -7.14 -7.13
C ARG A 35 -9.24 -6.18 -7.18
N THR A 36 -9.49 -5.45 -6.09
CA THR A 36 -10.67 -4.61 -5.91
C THR A 36 -10.31 -3.13 -5.87
N ALA A 37 -9.04 -2.79 -6.07
CA ALA A 37 -8.60 -1.41 -6.14
C ALA A 37 -9.30 -0.73 -7.34
N PRO A 38 -10.05 0.36 -7.14
CA PRO A 38 -10.93 0.93 -8.16
C PRO A 38 -10.17 1.60 -9.32
N VAL A 39 -8.87 1.84 -9.16
CA VAL A 39 -7.98 2.30 -10.24
C VAL A 39 -7.60 1.19 -11.23
N VAL A 40 -7.96 -0.07 -10.94
CA VAL A 40 -7.57 -1.24 -11.73
C VAL A 40 -8.74 -1.73 -12.57
N VAL A 41 -8.58 -1.69 -13.90
CA VAL A 41 -9.61 -2.13 -14.87
C VAL A 41 -9.80 -3.65 -14.85
N ASP A 42 -8.70 -4.41 -14.81
CA ASP A 42 -8.71 -5.89 -14.73
C ASP A 42 -7.96 -6.34 -13.47
N GLY A 43 -8.69 -6.23 -12.35
CA GLY A 43 -8.20 -6.56 -11.01
C GLY A 43 -7.65 -7.98 -10.88
N PRO A 44 -8.41 -9.04 -11.25
CA PRO A 44 -7.97 -10.42 -11.13
C PRO A 44 -6.68 -10.70 -11.91
N ARG A 45 -6.54 -10.15 -13.14
CA ARG A 45 -5.32 -10.31 -13.92
C ARG A 45 -4.14 -9.62 -13.27
N LEU A 46 -4.32 -8.37 -12.81
CA LEU A 46 -3.23 -7.62 -12.18
C LEU A 46 -2.78 -8.26 -10.86
N GLU A 47 -3.74 -8.72 -10.04
CA GLU A 47 -3.49 -9.47 -8.81
C GLU A 47 -2.58 -10.67 -9.08
N PHE A 48 -2.95 -11.53 -10.05
CA PHE A 48 -2.18 -12.70 -10.42
C PHE A 48 -0.75 -12.34 -10.89
N GLN A 49 -0.64 -11.36 -11.79
CA GLN A 49 0.64 -10.93 -12.35
C GLN A 49 1.56 -10.34 -11.28
N LEU A 50 1.01 -9.52 -10.39
CA LEU A 50 1.78 -8.86 -9.33
C LEU A 50 2.27 -9.88 -8.30
N ARG A 51 1.39 -10.79 -7.84
CA ARG A 51 1.75 -11.86 -6.90
C ARG A 51 2.88 -12.71 -7.43
N ARG A 52 2.71 -13.23 -8.65
CA ARG A 52 3.70 -14.07 -9.32
C ARG A 52 5.05 -13.36 -9.40
N ARG A 53 5.05 -12.09 -9.84
CA ARG A 53 6.27 -11.28 -9.93
C ARG A 53 6.96 -11.11 -8.58
N LEU A 54 6.23 -10.82 -7.50
CA LEU A 54 6.82 -10.59 -6.17
C LEU A 54 7.47 -11.86 -5.61
N VAL A 55 6.80 -13.00 -5.75
CA VAL A 55 7.30 -14.31 -5.28
C VAL A 55 8.51 -14.75 -6.11
N GLU A 56 8.42 -14.73 -7.45
CA GLU A 56 9.52 -15.16 -8.33
C GLU A 56 10.79 -14.31 -8.12
N GLN A 57 10.63 -12.99 -7.92
CA GLN A 57 11.78 -12.12 -7.65
C GLN A 57 12.49 -12.40 -6.32
N ARG A 58 11.90 -13.22 -5.45
CA ARG A 58 12.44 -13.61 -4.15
C ARG A 58 13.04 -15.01 -4.14
N ARG A 59 13.04 -15.70 -5.29
CA ARG A 59 13.80 -16.95 -5.53
C ARG A 59 13.59 -18.00 -4.43
N GLY A 60 12.34 -18.31 -4.10
CA GLY A 60 11.99 -19.32 -3.10
C GLY A 60 11.74 -18.77 -1.70
N ALA A 61 12.25 -17.59 -1.37
CA ALA A 61 12.13 -17.05 0.00
C ALA A 61 10.68 -16.73 0.39
N TRP A 62 9.79 -16.50 -0.57
CA TRP A 62 8.38 -16.09 -0.37
C TRP A 62 7.40 -17.09 -0.98
N ASP A 63 7.78 -18.37 -1.12
CA ASP A 63 6.91 -19.39 -1.73
C ASP A 63 5.66 -19.66 -0.88
N ASP A 64 5.76 -19.46 0.44
CA ASP A 64 4.63 -19.47 1.38
C ASP A 64 3.55 -18.44 1.03
N ALA A 65 3.94 -17.31 0.43
CA ALA A 65 3.05 -16.23 0.03
C ALA A 65 2.49 -16.38 -1.40
N ALA A 66 2.64 -17.53 -2.04
CA ALA A 66 2.18 -17.77 -3.42
C ALA A 66 0.67 -17.62 -3.63
N THR A 67 -0.13 -17.73 -2.56
CA THR A 67 -1.59 -17.58 -2.57
C THR A 67 -2.06 -16.35 -1.81
N TRP A 68 -1.15 -15.56 -1.24
CA TRP A 68 -1.49 -14.40 -0.41
C TRP A 68 -2.06 -13.26 -1.23
N THR A 69 -2.73 -12.34 -0.55
CA THR A 69 -3.42 -11.21 -1.15
C THR A 69 -2.43 -10.09 -1.46
N PRO A 70 -2.24 -9.70 -2.73
CA PRO A 70 -1.46 -8.52 -3.06
C PRO A 70 -2.24 -7.28 -2.67
N VAL A 71 -1.60 -6.39 -1.93
CA VAL A 71 -2.19 -5.14 -1.48
C VAL A 71 -1.30 -3.96 -1.86
N TRP A 72 -1.93 -2.82 -2.05
CA TRP A 72 -1.27 -1.52 -2.05
C TRP A 72 -1.58 -0.79 -0.76
N ILE A 73 -0.57 -0.15 -0.19
CA ILE A 73 -0.74 0.69 0.99
C ILE A 73 -0.26 2.09 0.66
N GLY A 74 -1.13 3.08 0.81
CA GLY A 74 -0.78 4.48 0.61
C GLY A 74 -0.99 5.32 1.87
N PHE A 75 -0.76 6.62 1.73
CA PHE A 75 -0.77 7.63 2.77
C PHE A 75 -2.01 8.53 2.67
N GLY A 76 -2.76 8.68 3.76
CA GLY A 76 -3.90 9.58 3.85
C GLY A 76 -3.53 11.06 3.96
N ASP A 77 -4.54 11.89 4.20
CA ASP A 77 -4.43 13.35 4.15
C ASP A 77 -3.51 13.94 5.20
N ALA A 78 -3.40 13.34 6.40
CA ALA A 78 -2.51 13.88 7.44
C ALA A 78 -1.06 13.94 6.98
N TRP A 79 -0.63 12.97 6.16
CA TRP A 79 0.72 12.94 5.58
C TRP A 79 0.95 13.99 4.48
N HIS A 80 -0.13 14.48 3.85
CA HIS A 80 -0.09 15.46 2.77
C HIS A 80 -0.42 16.89 3.23
N GLU A 81 -1.24 17.04 4.27
CA GLU A 81 -1.77 18.32 4.75
C GLU A 81 -1.12 18.84 6.04
N PHE A 82 -0.67 17.95 6.93
CA PHE A 82 -0.23 18.33 8.26
C PHE A 82 1.17 17.81 8.63
N GLY A 83 1.70 16.83 7.89
CA GLY A 83 2.93 16.13 8.29
C GLY A 83 2.74 15.28 9.56
N PRO A 84 3.73 14.44 9.94
CA PRO A 84 3.65 13.51 11.08
C PRO A 84 3.26 14.15 12.42
N ASP A 85 3.66 15.42 12.62
CA ASP A 85 3.57 16.12 13.90
C ASP A 85 2.39 17.12 13.96
N GLY A 86 1.48 17.08 12.98
CA GLY A 86 0.30 17.95 12.94
C GLY A 86 0.57 19.41 12.55
N ASN A 87 1.79 19.74 12.11
CA ASN A 87 2.21 21.09 11.74
C ASN A 87 2.48 21.24 10.23
N VAL A 88 1.60 22.01 9.57
CA VAL A 88 1.71 22.63 8.23
C VAL A 88 2.03 21.71 7.06
N ARG A 89 1.22 21.88 6.00
CA ARG A 89 1.28 21.31 4.66
C ARG A 89 2.70 21.11 4.12
N PRO A 90 3.23 19.87 4.09
CA PRO A 90 4.48 19.59 3.41
C PRO A 90 4.27 19.75 1.90
N THR A 91 4.75 20.87 1.32
CA THR A 91 4.79 21.08 -0.14
C THR A 91 5.92 20.28 -0.81
N GLY A 92 6.39 19.22 -0.17
CA GLY A 92 7.60 18.47 -0.51
C GLY A 92 7.37 16.95 -0.55
N PRO A 93 8.44 16.14 -0.69
CA PRO A 93 8.32 14.69 -0.65
C PRO A 93 7.74 14.22 0.70
N LEU A 94 7.13 13.02 0.72
CA LEU A 94 6.61 12.41 1.94
C LEU A 94 7.66 12.46 3.06
N PRO A 95 7.30 12.92 4.27
CA PRO A 95 8.23 12.96 5.39
C PRO A 95 8.77 11.56 5.71
N TRP A 96 10.02 11.47 6.17
CA TRP A 96 10.63 10.20 6.57
C TRP A 96 9.80 9.44 7.62
N ALA A 97 9.18 10.15 8.57
CA ALA A 97 8.30 9.57 9.57
C ALA A 97 7.12 8.78 8.94
N ALA A 98 6.62 9.19 7.77
CA ALA A 98 5.57 8.45 7.04
C ALA A 98 6.06 7.07 6.63
N HIS A 99 7.29 7.01 6.10
CA HIS A 99 7.92 5.75 5.71
C HIS A 99 8.14 4.86 6.93
N GLU A 100 8.61 5.44 8.05
CA GLU A 100 8.87 4.70 9.27
C GLU A 100 7.58 4.07 9.84
N ARG A 101 6.49 4.84 9.93
CA ARG A 101 5.18 4.32 10.39
C ARG A 101 4.68 3.18 9.51
N LEU A 102 4.76 3.35 8.19
CA LEU A 102 4.37 2.30 7.25
C LEU A 102 5.18 1.01 7.44
N TRP A 103 6.51 1.11 7.55
CA TRP A 103 7.34 -0.09 7.71
C TRP A 103 7.17 -0.74 9.08
N HIS A 104 7.03 0.06 10.13
CA HIS A 104 6.76 -0.44 11.48
C HIS A 104 5.44 -1.21 11.53
N ALA A 105 4.36 -0.63 10.99
CA ALA A 105 3.05 -1.27 10.96
C ALA A 105 3.07 -2.61 10.21
N LEU A 106 3.88 -2.74 9.14
CA LEU A 106 4.01 -4.01 8.41
C LEU A 106 4.92 -5.02 9.12
N ASP A 107 5.97 -4.55 9.81
CA ASP A 107 6.87 -5.42 10.58
C ASP A 107 6.16 -6.06 11.79
N GLU A 108 5.14 -5.41 12.36
CA GLU A 108 4.27 -5.98 13.42
C GLU A 108 3.60 -7.29 12.98
N PHE A 109 3.33 -7.47 11.68
CA PHE A 109 2.76 -8.68 11.10
C PHE A 109 3.80 -9.54 10.36
N GLY A 110 5.09 -9.42 10.70
CA GLY A 110 6.22 -9.99 9.96
C GLY A 110 6.04 -11.43 9.45
N PRO A 111 5.52 -12.40 10.24
CA PRO A 111 5.29 -13.76 9.75
C PRO A 111 4.21 -13.87 8.66
N LEU A 112 3.26 -12.93 8.62
CA LEU A 112 2.03 -12.93 7.83
C LEU A 112 2.02 -11.87 6.71
N VAL A 113 3.09 -11.09 6.57
CA VAL A 113 3.25 -10.09 5.52
C VAL A 113 4.61 -10.24 4.83
N ARG A 114 4.64 -10.11 3.50
CA ARG A 114 5.86 -10.04 2.70
C ARG A 114 5.88 -8.75 1.91
N PHE A 115 6.89 -7.91 2.13
CA PHE A 115 6.99 -6.62 1.45
C PHE A 115 8.44 -6.23 1.15
N ARG A 116 8.59 -5.17 0.37
CA ARG A 116 9.87 -4.49 0.18
C ARG A 116 9.72 -3.09 0.76
N ARG A 117 10.74 -2.62 1.49
CA ARG A 117 10.82 -1.23 1.96
C ARG A 117 11.12 -0.28 0.79
N ARG A 118 10.16 -0.17 -0.12
CA ARG A 118 10.22 0.64 -1.33
C ARG A 118 8.81 1.05 -1.71
N LEU A 119 8.65 2.31 -2.10
CA LEU A 119 7.43 2.80 -2.71
C LEU A 119 7.48 2.68 -4.23
N ALA A 120 6.33 2.44 -4.84
CA ALA A 120 6.09 2.47 -6.27
C ALA A 120 4.96 3.46 -6.58
N GLY A 121 5.02 4.08 -7.76
CA GLY A 121 3.96 4.96 -8.21
C GLY A 121 2.90 4.18 -9.00
N ILE A 122 1.65 4.22 -8.56
CA ILE A 122 0.49 3.74 -9.34
C ILE A 122 -0.20 4.92 -10.03
N PRO A 123 -0.85 4.72 -11.19
CA PRO A 123 -1.63 5.77 -11.85
C PRO A 123 -2.68 6.38 -10.92
N THR A 124 -2.96 7.68 -11.05
CA THR A 124 -3.92 8.42 -10.21
C THR A 124 -5.21 8.74 -10.95
N VAL A 125 -5.68 7.92 -11.88
CA VAL A 125 -6.89 8.28 -12.64
C VAL A 125 -8.04 8.41 -11.64
N PRO A 126 -8.61 9.62 -11.43
CA PRO A 126 -9.72 9.78 -10.51
C PRO A 126 -10.93 9.06 -11.09
N THR A 127 -11.63 8.28 -10.29
CA THR A 127 -12.95 7.76 -10.64
C THR A 127 -13.96 8.31 -9.64
N SER A 128 -15.25 8.30 -9.98
CA SER A 128 -16.31 8.73 -9.05
C SER A 128 -16.29 7.94 -7.73
N ASP A 129 -15.75 6.73 -7.76
CA ASP A 129 -15.64 5.80 -6.62
C ASP A 129 -14.22 5.82 -5.99
N TRP A 130 -13.32 6.65 -6.53
CA TRP A 130 -11.92 6.79 -6.13
C TRP A 130 -11.49 8.26 -6.18
N PRO A 131 -11.60 9.00 -5.07
CA PRO A 131 -11.12 10.39 -5.00
C PRO A 131 -9.58 10.50 -5.09
N GLY A 132 -8.87 9.36 -5.14
CA GLY A 132 -7.44 9.27 -4.93
C GLY A 132 -7.13 8.98 -3.47
N LEU A 133 -5.84 8.88 -3.18
CA LEU A 133 -5.25 8.74 -1.84
C LEU A 133 -5.35 10.04 -0.99
N ASN A 134 -6.41 10.81 -1.21
CA ASN A 134 -6.75 11.98 -0.43
C ASN A 134 -8.24 11.87 -0.08
N LEU A 135 -8.55 11.53 1.16
CA LEU A 135 -9.94 11.47 1.62
C LEU A 135 -10.37 12.85 2.12
N ARG A 136 -10.63 13.70 1.10
CA ARG A 136 -11.30 15.01 1.08
C ARG A 136 -10.44 16.24 1.32
#